data_AF-A0A7S1RNR7-F1
#
_entry.id   AF-A0A7S1RNR7-F1
#
_cell.length_a   1.000
_cell.length_b   1.000
_cell.length_c   1.000
_cell.angle_alpha   90.00
_cell.angle_beta   90.00
_cell.angle_gamma   90.00
#
_symmetry.space_group_name_H-M   'P 1'
#
loop_
_entity.id
_entity.type
_entity.pdbx_description
1 polymer ?
#
loop_
_entity_poly.entity_id
_entity_poly.type
_entity_poly.pdbx_seq_one_letter_code
_entity_poly.pdbx_strand_id
1 'polypeptide(L)'
;DDDSFVVLQRLAELVSGFDPLSKMYVGKHDCAGWSCNDPTVECRRQPMVTGGSHPGWACGGPGVLISRPLAESMVQSQCTEYYGRTPAPVPAGDIALACCASDAWEGYHVTNSKLLSFENFTATMEPGQPRGPMVALHHLAPETTLELGRRYNSRLADS
;
A
#
# COMPACT_ATOMS: atom_id res chain seq x y z
N ASP A 1 3.28 5.96 6.06
CA ASP A 1 4.26 6.24 7.13
C ASP A 1 4.48 7.74 7.27
N ASP A 2 5.14 8.19 8.34
CA ASP A 2 5.36 9.61 8.65
C ASP A 2 6.55 10.21 7.89
N ASP A 3 7.34 9.38 7.20
CA ASP A 3 8.42 9.74 6.27
C ASP A 3 7.99 9.65 4.80
N SER A 4 6.67 9.71 4.54
CA SER A 4 6.07 9.61 3.21
C SER A 4 5.52 10.95 2.71
N PHE A 5 5.54 11.16 1.40
CA PHE A 5 4.84 12.26 0.73
C PHE A 5 3.89 11.71 -0.32
N VAL A 6 2.69 12.29 -0.41
CA VAL A 6 1.65 11.91 -1.37
C VAL A 6 1.25 13.11 -2.22
N VAL A 7 1.27 12.95 -3.55
CA VAL A 7 0.72 13.92 -4.50
C VAL A 7 -0.79 13.71 -4.58
N LEU A 8 -1.55 14.54 -3.87
CA LEU A 8 -2.99 14.33 -3.68
C LEU A 8 -3.80 14.35 -4.98
N GLN A 9 -3.45 15.23 -5.92
CA GLN A 9 -4.10 15.27 -7.23
C GLN A 9 -3.95 13.93 -7.97
N ARG A 10 -2.75 13.35 -7.99
CA ARG A 10 -2.49 12.08 -8.66
C ARG A 10 -3.12 10.90 -7.94
N LEU A 11 -3.20 10.97 -6.61
CA LEU A 11 -3.96 10.00 -5.83
C LEU A 11 -5.44 10.03 -6.23
N ALA A 12 -6.04 11.22 -6.37
CA ALA A 12 -7.42 11.36 -6.82
C ALA A 12 -7.63 10.81 -8.25
N GLU A 13 -6.71 11.11 -9.17
CA GLU A 13 -6.72 10.57 -10.54
C GLU A 13 -6.65 9.03 -10.52
N LEU A 14 -5.72 8.44 -9.75
CA LEU A 14 -5.61 6.99 -9.60
C LEU A 14 -6.90 6.37 -9.05
N VAL A 15 -7.44 6.95 -7.96
CA VAL A 15 -8.63 6.41 -7.29
C VAL A 15 -9.88 6.54 -8.16
N SER A 16 -9.97 7.57 -9.00
CA SER A 16 -11.12 7.74 -9.92
C SER A 16 -11.22 6.68 -11.02
N GLY A 17 -10.13 5.96 -11.30
CA GLY A 17 -10.13 4.84 -12.25
C GLY A 17 -10.69 3.53 -11.67
N PHE A 18 -11.01 3.49 -10.38
CA PHE A 18 -11.46 2.29 -9.71
C PHE A 18 -12.98 2.21 -9.54
N ASP A 19 -13.53 1.00 -9.57
CA ASP A 19 -14.92 0.76 -9.22
C ASP A 19 -15.11 0.85 -7.69
N PRO A 20 -15.90 1.81 -7.18
CA PRO A 20 -16.10 2.01 -5.74
C PRO A 20 -16.82 0.85 -5.04
N LEU A 21 -17.51 -0.03 -5.79
CA LEU A 21 -18.24 -1.18 -5.24
C LEU A 21 -17.40 -2.46 -5.19
N SER A 22 -16.26 -2.48 -5.87
CA SER A 22 -15.36 -3.63 -5.91
C SER A 22 -14.42 -3.67 -4.71
N LYS A 23 -14.07 -4.88 -4.26
CA LYS A 23 -12.99 -5.09 -3.29
C LYS A 23 -11.65 -4.84 -3.98
N MET A 24 -10.83 -3.98 -3.39
CA MET A 24 -9.50 -3.66 -3.92
C MET A 24 -8.49 -3.49 -2.79
N TYR A 25 -7.30 -4.02 -3.07
CA TYR A 25 -6.10 -3.90 -2.26
C TYR A 25 -4.95 -3.49 -3.18
N VAL A 26 -4.58 -2.22 -3.14
CA VAL A 26 -3.66 -1.60 -4.11
C VAL A 26 -2.41 -1.12 -3.41
N GLY A 27 -1.25 -1.35 -4.02
CA GLY A 27 0.03 -0.86 -3.51
C GLY A 27 1.19 -1.34 -4.36
N LYS A 28 2.40 -1.09 -3.89
CA LYS A 28 3.59 -1.75 -4.43
C LYS A 28 3.55 -3.21 -4.02
N HIS A 29 3.41 -4.11 -4.99
CA HIS A 29 3.45 -5.55 -4.69
C HIS A 29 4.82 -5.95 -4.13
N ASP A 30 4.78 -6.71 -3.04
CA ASP A 30 5.90 -7.33 -2.34
C ASP A 30 5.58 -8.79 -2.02
N CYS A 31 6.60 -9.57 -1.72
CA CYS A 31 6.47 -11.01 -1.52
C CYS A 31 7.57 -11.56 -0.60
N ALA A 32 7.37 -12.78 -0.09
CA ALA A 32 8.36 -13.44 0.74
C ALA A 32 9.52 -13.97 -0.11
N GLY A 33 10.75 -13.68 0.33
CA GLY A 33 12.01 -14.12 -0.25
C GLY A 33 12.51 -13.33 -1.47
N TRP A 34 13.68 -13.69 -1.97
CA TRP A 34 14.41 -12.94 -3.01
C TRP A 34 13.81 -13.04 -4.42
N SER A 35 12.85 -13.94 -4.64
CA SER A 35 12.30 -14.21 -5.97
C SER A 35 10.78 -14.44 -5.99
N CYS A 36 10.06 -14.06 -4.93
CA CYS A 36 8.67 -14.47 -4.69
C CYS A 36 8.43 -15.99 -4.74
N ASN A 37 9.49 -16.80 -4.63
CA ASN A 37 9.41 -18.27 -4.66
C ASN A 37 9.66 -18.89 -3.28
N ASP A 38 9.73 -18.08 -2.21
CA ASP A 38 10.03 -18.48 -0.83
C ASP A 38 8.75 -18.35 0.06
N PRO A 39 8.73 -18.85 1.32
CA PRO A 39 7.57 -19.54 1.88
C PRO A 39 6.33 -18.67 1.97
N THR A 40 5.19 -19.34 1.79
CA THR A 40 3.85 -18.81 1.99
C THR A 40 3.72 -18.16 3.36
N VAL A 41 3.16 -16.94 3.39
CA VAL A 41 2.73 -16.35 4.67
C VAL A 41 1.43 -17.03 5.06
N GLU A 42 1.45 -17.80 6.15
CA GLU A 42 0.26 -18.48 6.66
C GLU A 42 -0.64 -17.50 7.42
N CYS A 43 -1.74 -17.09 6.77
CA CYS A 43 -2.80 -16.33 7.42
C CYS A 43 -3.83 -17.30 8.05
N ARG A 44 -4.60 -16.82 9.03
CA ARG A 44 -5.51 -17.61 9.86
C ARG A 44 -6.49 -18.46 9.05
N ARG A 45 -7.06 -17.94 7.97
CA ARG A 45 -8.06 -18.68 7.17
C ARG A 45 -7.47 -19.33 5.93
N GLN A 46 -6.47 -18.70 5.32
CA GLN A 46 -5.84 -19.21 4.12
C GLN A 46 -4.40 -18.74 3.99
N PRO A 47 -3.50 -19.54 3.39
CA PRO A 47 -2.17 -19.07 3.04
C PRO A 47 -2.25 -17.92 2.04
N MET A 48 -1.37 -16.94 2.21
CA MET A 48 -1.05 -15.97 1.18
C MET A 48 -0.08 -16.68 0.19
N VAL A 49 -0.65 -17.49 -0.70
CA VAL A 49 0.11 -18.42 -1.53
C VAL A 49 0.89 -17.67 -2.59
N THR A 50 2.21 -17.58 -2.54
CA THR A 50 3.06 -17.02 -3.61
C THR A 50 3.09 -17.90 -4.87
N GLY A 51 1.97 -17.98 -5.62
CA GLY A 51 1.88 -18.77 -6.85
C GLY A 51 0.55 -18.57 -7.59
N GLY A 52 0.55 -17.66 -8.56
CA GLY A 52 -0.63 -17.19 -9.30
C GLY A 52 -0.47 -15.71 -9.65
N SER A 53 -1.33 -15.13 -10.49
CA SER A 53 -1.17 -13.76 -10.97
C SER A 53 -1.79 -12.69 -10.04
N HIS A 54 -1.58 -12.61 -8.71
CA HIS A 54 -0.46 -11.92 -8.03
C HIS A 54 -0.67 -12.02 -6.49
N PRO A 55 -0.14 -13.05 -5.82
CA PRO A 55 -0.18 -13.17 -4.37
C PRO A 55 1.06 -12.59 -3.69
N GLY A 56 0.86 -11.97 -2.54
CA GLY A 56 1.85 -11.16 -1.82
C GLY A 56 1.16 -10.06 -1.01
N TRP A 57 1.90 -9.08 -0.51
CA TRP A 57 1.34 -7.92 0.21
C TRP A 57 1.68 -6.62 -0.52
N ALA A 58 1.08 -5.52 -0.07
CA ALA A 58 1.50 -4.20 -0.50
C ALA A 58 2.53 -3.68 0.50
N CYS A 59 3.70 -3.19 0.05
CA CYS A 59 4.68 -2.59 0.95
C CYS A 59 4.05 -1.43 1.73
N GLY A 60 4.24 -1.39 3.06
CA GLY A 60 3.67 -0.35 3.91
C GLY A 60 4.14 1.07 3.56
N GLY A 61 5.44 1.25 3.31
CA GLY A 61 6.07 2.55 3.13
C GLY A 61 5.48 3.42 2.01
N PRO A 62 5.45 2.96 0.74
CA PRO A 62 4.84 3.69 -0.38
C PRO A 62 3.33 3.90 -0.23
N GLY A 63 2.71 3.26 0.77
CA GLY A 63 1.29 3.34 1.05
C GLY A 63 0.47 2.20 0.45
N VAL A 64 -0.65 1.92 1.10
CA VAL A 64 -1.64 0.91 0.72
C VAL A 64 -2.99 1.59 0.58
N LEU A 65 -3.69 1.34 -0.53
CA LEU A 65 -5.08 1.76 -0.71
C LEU A 65 -6.01 0.56 -0.56
N ILE A 66 -7.05 0.73 0.25
CA ILE A 66 -8.06 -0.29 0.52
C ILE A 66 -9.42 0.30 0.19
N SER A 67 -10.16 -0.40 -0.68
CA SER A 67 -11.55 -0.02 -0.98
C SER A 67 -12.44 -0.14 0.27
N ARG A 68 -13.49 0.67 0.36
CA ARG A 68 -14.47 0.57 1.44
C ARG A 68 -15.09 -0.84 1.57
N PRO A 69 -15.55 -1.52 0.50
CA PRO A 69 -16.12 -2.88 0.62
C PRO A 69 -15.14 -3.91 1.22
N LEU A 70 -13.85 -3.79 0.90
CA LEU A 70 -12.83 -4.64 1.50
C LEU A 70 -12.61 -4.30 2.98
N ALA A 71 -12.48 -3.00 3.32
CA ALA A 71 -12.32 -2.55 4.69
C ALA A 71 -13.49 -3.00 5.60
N GLU A 72 -14.73 -2.92 5.11
CA GLU A 72 -15.91 -3.40 5.83
C GLU A 72 -15.85 -4.92 6.06
N SER A 73 -15.43 -5.69 5.04
CA SER A 73 -15.23 -7.15 5.16
C SER A 73 -14.14 -7.49 6.19
N MET A 74 -13.05 -6.72 6.19
CA MET A 74 -11.94 -6.87 7.14
C MET A 74 -12.40 -6.65 8.58
N VAL A 75 -13.18 -5.58 8.84
CA VAL A 75 -13.78 -5.32 10.16
C VAL A 75 -14.72 -6.46 10.58
N GLN A 76 -15.60 -6.91 9.69
CA GLN A 76 -16.54 -8.01 9.97
C GLN A 76 -15.82 -9.34 10.28
N SER A 77 -14.65 -9.57 9.70
CA SER A 77 -13.84 -10.76 9.96
C SER A 77 -13.12 -10.74 11.32
N GLN A 78 -13.20 -9.63 12.07
CA GLN A 78 -12.50 -9.38 13.33
C GLN A 78 -11.00 -9.67 13.23
N CYS A 79 -10.41 -9.41 12.06
CA CYS A 79 -9.02 -9.72 11.79
C CYS A 79 -8.06 -8.90 12.67
N THR A 80 -8.45 -7.68 13.07
CA THR A 80 -7.64 -6.79 13.92
C THR A 80 -7.44 -7.38 15.30
N GLU A 81 -8.39 -8.17 15.81
CA GLU A 81 -8.23 -8.88 17.07
C GLU A 81 -7.20 -10.01 16.98
N TYR A 82 -6.98 -10.57 15.80
CA TYR A 82 -6.03 -11.66 15.59
C TYR A 82 -4.64 -11.14 15.21
N TYR A 83 -4.57 -10.27 14.20
CA TYR A 83 -3.30 -9.74 13.68
C TYR A 83 -2.79 -8.49 14.41
N GLY A 84 -3.64 -7.79 15.16
CA GLY A 84 -3.27 -6.59 15.91
C GLY A 84 -2.76 -6.85 17.34
N ARG A 85 -2.65 -8.12 17.77
CA ARG A 85 -2.13 -8.49 19.10
C ARG A 85 -0.64 -8.77 19.05
N THR A 86 0.08 -8.40 20.10
CA THR A 86 1.50 -8.74 20.32
C THR A 86 1.62 -9.91 21.31
N PRO A 87 2.48 -10.92 21.09
CA PRO A 87 3.29 -11.12 19.89
C PRO A 87 2.41 -11.51 18.71
N ALA A 88 2.52 -10.75 17.62
CA ALA A 88 1.76 -11.03 16.42
C ALA A 88 2.32 -12.34 15.81
N PRO A 89 1.46 -13.23 15.30
CA PRO A 89 1.92 -14.40 14.54
C PRO A 89 2.57 -14.01 13.20
N VAL A 90 2.48 -12.74 12.80
CA VAL A 90 2.95 -12.20 11.51
C VAL A 90 3.97 -11.07 11.78
N PRO A 91 5.12 -11.03 11.08
CA PRO A 91 6.28 -10.26 11.52
C PRO A 91 6.23 -8.75 11.24
N ALA A 92 5.36 -8.27 10.36
CA ALA A 92 5.29 -6.86 9.97
C ALA A 92 3.84 -6.38 9.76
N GLY A 93 3.61 -5.07 9.94
CA GLY A 93 2.26 -4.47 9.91
C GLY A 93 1.58 -4.55 8.54
N ASP A 94 2.33 -4.43 7.45
CA ASP A 94 1.85 -4.57 6.08
C ASP A 94 1.49 -6.03 5.74
N ILE A 95 2.30 -6.99 6.19
CA ILE A 95 1.99 -8.41 6.08
C ILE A 95 0.74 -8.76 6.91
N ALA A 96 0.61 -8.23 8.14
CA ALA A 96 -0.56 -8.40 8.98
C ALA A 96 -1.84 -7.83 8.32
N LEU A 97 -1.72 -6.64 7.72
CA LEU A 97 -2.81 -6.00 6.97
C LEU A 97 -3.21 -6.83 5.74
N ALA A 98 -2.24 -7.35 5.00
CA ALA A 98 -2.48 -8.24 3.86
C ALA A 98 -3.12 -9.57 4.29
N CYS A 99 -2.70 -10.15 5.40
CA CYS A 99 -3.35 -11.35 5.95
C CYS A 99 -4.80 -11.10 6.36
N CYS A 100 -5.09 -9.94 6.96
CA CYS A 100 -6.46 -9.55 7.22
C CYS A 100 -7.29 -9.42 5.92
N ALA A 101 -6.74 -8.76 4.90
CA ALA A 101 -7.40 -8.61 3.61
C ALA A 101 -7.65 -9.97 2.93
N SER A 102 -6.64 -10.86 2.98
CA SER A 102 -6.73 -12.24 2.50
C SER A 102 -7.86 -13.01 3.19
N ASP A 103 -7.89 -13.02 4.53
CA ASP A 103 -8.93 -13.72 5.30
C ASP A 103 -10.37 -13.20 5.05
N ALA A 104 -10.50 -11.95 4.58
CA ALA A 104 -11.77 -11.26 4.35
C ALA A 104 -12.24 -11.30 2.89
N TRP A 105 -11.40 -11.79 1.96
CA TRP A 105 -11.68 -11.77 0.53
C TRP A 105 -11.18 -13.04 -0.15
N GLU A 106 -12.12 -13.94 -0.44
CA GLU A 106 -11.91 -15.07 -1.35
C GLU A 106 -11.58 -14.53 -2.75
N GLY A 107 -10.35 -14.73 -3.22
CA GLY A 107 -9.82 -14.10 -4.44
C GLY A 107 -8.92 -12.88 -4.21
N TYR A 108 -8.48 -12.66 -2.96
CA TYR A 108 -7.46 -11.66 -2.63
C TYR A 108 -6.28 -11.68 -3.60
N HIS A 109 -5.91 -10.50 -4.05
CA HIS A 109 -4.70 -10.24 -4.79
C HIS A 109 -4.28 -8.79 -4.56
N VAL A 110 -2.99 -8.50 -4.80
CA VAL A 110 -2.51 -7.13 -4.82
C VAL A 110 -2.66 -6.58 -6.23
N THR A 111 -3.41 -5.50 -6.38
CA THR A 111 -3.38 -4.69 -7.60
C THR A 111 -2.07 -3.91 -7.60
N ASN A 112 -1.05 -4.43 -8.28
CA ASN A 112 0.27 -3.82 -8.31
C ASN A 112 0.24 -2.47 -9.02
N SER A 113 0.49 -1.38 -8.29
CA SER A 113 0.56 -0.03 -8.84
C SER A 113 2.00 0.45 -8.86
N LYS A 114 2.59 0.56 -10.05
CA LYS A 114 3.91 1.20 -10.25
C LYS A 114 3.91 2.68 -9.86
N LEU A 115 2.75 3.29 -9.64
CA LEU A 115 2.61 4.69 -9.22
C LEU A 115 2.79 4.86 -7.71
N LEU A 116 2.60 3.79 -6.94
CA LEU A 116 2.88 3.73 -5.50
C LEU A 116 4.25 3.04 -5.36
N SER A 117 5.36 3.74 -5.60
CA SER A 117 6.68 3.10 -5.67
C SER A 117 7.69 3.68 -4.69
N PHE A 118 8.58 2.81 -4.19
CA PHE A 118 9.91 3.24 -3.76
C PHE A 118 10.67 3.73 -4.99
N GLU A 119 10.95 5.02 -5.06
CA GLU A 119 12.11 5.49 -5.79
C GLU A 119 13.02 6.18 -4.79
N ASN A 120 14.28 5.74 -4.74
CA ASN A 120 15.32 6.46 -4.03
C ASN A 120 15.29 7.90 -4.52
N PHE A 121 15.00 8.81 -3.61
CA PHE A 121 14.88 10.25 -3.84
C PHE A 121 16.02 10.83 -4.71
N THR A 122 17.22 10.23 -4.62
CA THR A 122 18.44 10.64 -5.33
C THR A 122 18.50 10.25 -6.80
N ALA A 123 17.73 9.26 -7.27
CA ALA A 123 17.84 8.75 -8.65
C ALA A 123 16.86 9.38 -9.64
N THR A 124 15.71 9.91 -9.17
CA THR A 124 14.60 10.29 -10.06
C THR A 124 14.08 11.71 -9.88
N MET A 125 14.66 12.50 -8.96
CA MET A 125 14.31 13.91 -8.80
C MET A 125 15.48 14.79 -9.23
N GLU A 126 15.29 15.57 -10.31
CA GLU A 126 15.94 16.89 -10.32
C GLU A 126 15.43 17.63 -9.08
N PRO A 127 16.26 18.43 -8.37
CA PRO A 127 15.82 19.18 -7.20
C PRO A 127 14.49 19.89 -7.47
N GLY A 128 13.41 19.35 -6.88
CA GLY A 128 12.08 19.94 -6.93
C GLY A 128 11.11 19.45 -8.01
N GLN A 129 11.40 18.46 -8.87
CA GLN A 129 10.37 17.90 -9.77
C GLN A 129 10.31 16.36 -9.72
N PRO A 130 9.19 15.76 -9.26
CA PRO A 130 8.97 14.33 -9.43
C PRO A 130 8.91 14.02 -10.92
N ARG A 131 9.92 13.30 -11.43
CA ARG A 131 9.89 12.75 -12.78
C ARG A 131 8.84 11.63 -12.80
N GLY A 132 7.86 11.73 -13.71
CA GLY A 132 6.88 10.67 -13.96
C GLY A 132 5.61 10.71 -13.10
N PRO A 133 4.68 9.76 -13.33
CA PRO A 133 3.30 9.76 -12.81
C PRO A 133 3.15 9.31 -11.34
N MET A 134 4.21 9.39 -10.53
CA MET A 134 4.22 8.88 -9.15
C MET A 134 3.16 9.52 -8.25
N VAL A 135 2.50 8.71 -7.41
CA VAL A 135 1.49 9.11 -6.44
C VAL A 135 2.09 9.32 -5.05
N ALA A 136 3.03 8.46 -4.65
CA ALA A 136 3.65 8.50 -3.33
C ALA A 136 5.17 8.30 -3.40
N LEU A 137 5.87 8.91 -2.44
CA LEU A 137 7.30 8.79 -2.18
C LEU A 137 7.50 8.40 -0.71
N HIS A 138 8.53 7.61 -0.41
CA HIS A 138 8.84 7.10 0.93
C HIS A 138 10.33 7.32 1.25
N HIS A 139 10.70 7.31 2.54
CA HIS A 139 12.03 7.65 3.05
C HIS A 139 12.44 9.12 2.83
N LEU A 140 11.52 10.04 3.09
CA LEU A 140 11.78 11.47 3.00
C LEU A 140 12.12 12.06 4.36
N ALA A 141 13.09 12.98 4.38
CA ALA A 141 13.31 13.81 5.53
C ALA A 141 12.10 14.75 5.75
N PRO A 142 11.72 15.07 7.01
CA PRO A 142 10.52 15.87 7.30
C PRO A 142 10.45 17.20 6.54
N GLU A 143 11.57 17.91 6.42
CA GLU A 143 11.70 19.16 5.68
C GLU A 143 11.39 19.00 4.19
N THR A 144 11.80 17.86 3.61
CA THR A 144 11.53 17.52 2.22
C THR A 144 10.04 17.25 2.01
N THR A 145 9.42 16.49 2.92
CA THR A 145 7.96 16.25 2.90
C THR A 145 7.17 17.55 2.97
N LEU A 146 7.58 18.49 3.84
CA LEU A 146 6.94 19.81 3.97
C LEU A 146 7.11 20.67 2.70
N GLU A 147 8.31 20.69 2.11
CA GLU A 147 8.56 21.42 0.87
C GLU A 147 7.69 20.90 -0.28
N LEU A 148 7.63 19.57 -0.44
CA LEU A 148 6.79 18.93 -1.46
C LEU A 148 5.30 19.19 -1.21
N GLY A 149 4.85 19.15 0.05
CA GLY A 149 3.50 19.52 0.44
C GLY A 149 3.13 20.94 0.00
N ARG A 150 3.99 21.93 0.30
CA ARG A 150 3.78 23.32 -0.13
C ARG A 150 3.80 23.49 -1.64
N ARG A 151 4.60 22.69 -2.35
CA ARG A 151 4.76 22.83 -3.80
C ARG A 151 3.61 22.18 -4.59
N TYR A 152 3.16 21.01 -4.16
CA TYR A 152 2.25 20.16 -4.93
C TYR A 152 0.84 20.08 -4.36
N ASN A 153 0.65 20.27 -3.06
CA ASN A 153 -0.65 20.13 -2.40
C ASN A 153 -1.22 21.47 -1.88
N SER A 154 -0.45 22.56 -1.84
CA SER A 154 -0.92 23.86 -1.29
C SER A 154 -2.15 24.42 -1.98
N ARG A 155 -2.31 24.17 -3.28
CA ARG A 155 -3.47 24.64 -4.05
C ARG A 155 -4.79 23.94 -3.70
N LEU A 156 -4.75 22.86 -2.92
CA LEU A 156 -5.93 22.14 -2.44
C LEU A 156 -6.44 22.68 -1.08
N ALA A 157 -5.70 23.59 -0.44
CA ALA A 157 -6.13 24.23 0.80
C ALA A 157 -7.05 25.45 0.57
N ASP A 158 -7.06 25.97 -0.66
CA ASP A 158 -7.82 27.16 -1.06
C ASP A 158 -9.12 26.81 -1.85
N SER A 159 -9.45 25.53 -1.96
CA SER A 159 -10.61 24.97 -2.69
C SER A 159 -11.60 24.30 -1.75
#